data_AF-A0A1F6FPY7-F1
#
_entry.id   AF-A0A1F6FPY7-F1
#
_cell.length_a   1.000
_cell.length_b   1.000
_cell.length_c   1.000
_cell.angle_alpha   90.00
_cell.angle_beta   90.00
_cell.angle_gamma   90.00
#
_symmetry.space_group_name_H-M   'P 1'
#
loop_
_entity.id
_entity.type
_entity.pdbx_description
1 polymer ?
#
loop_
_entity_poly.entity_id
_entity_poly.type
_entity_poly.pdbx_seq_one_letter_code
_entity_poly.pdbx_strand_id
1 'polypeptide(L)'
;MVIPPQRTQMESSVPHYYGNIVRQLFVIAAAVMSFTAPFYTNNLRIALPFVVLGALVLIAVAAFMNPRKKNVVIASAIAAGVGMLIYETWALFDYKMSTWEEFILRQILAFVFMSAFYFSMKTLRAFVLGTIGKRAEAGEFDNQ
;
A
#
# COMPACT_ATOMS: atom_id res chain seq x y z
N MET A 1 20.67 28.99 -31.33
CA MET A 1 20.57 27.63 -30.77
C MET A 1 19.72 27.71 -29.52
N VAL A 2 18.41 27.47 -29.64
CA VAL A 2 17.46 27.56 -28.52
C VAL A 2 17.49 26.22 -27.80
N ILE A 3 18.03 26.19 -26.59
CA ILE A 3 18.00 25.01 -25.73
C ILE A 3 16.53 24.82 -25.31
N PRO A 4 15.86 23.72 -25.69
CA PRO A 4 14.50 23.49 -25.23
C PRO A 4 14.53 23.38 -23.70
N PRO A 5 13.52 23.92 -23.00
CA PRO A 5 13.48 23.83 -21.55
C PRO A 5 13.52 22.35 -21.15
N GLN A 6 14.50 21.99 -20.31
CA GLN A 6 14.51 20.70 -19.65
C GLN A 6 13.20 20.60 -18.87
N ARG A 7 12.25 19.83 -19.38
CA ARG A 7 11.10 19.41 -18.58
C ARG A 7 11.70 18.64 -17.42
N THR A 8 11.78 19.27 -16.25
CA THR A 8 11.92 18.59 -14.98
C THR A 8 10.91 17.46 -15.01
N GLN A 9 11.40 16.23 -15.21
CA GLN A 9 10.60 15.03 -15.15
C GLN A 9 10.24 14.85 -13.68
N MET A 10 9.32 15.68 -13.18
CA MET A 10 8.53 15.32 -12.03
C MET A 10 7.84 14.02 -12.45
N GLU A 11 8.38 12.92 -11.96
CA GLU A 11 7.98 11.52 -12.20
C GLU A 11 6.55 11.49 -12.71
N SER A 12 6.37 11.34 -14.03
CA SER A 12 5.09 11.57 -14.70
C SER A 12 4.06 10.60 -14.11
N SER A 13 3.31 11.05 -13.10
CA SER A 13 2.32 10.23 -12.43
C SER A 13 1.27 9.94 -13.49
N VAL A 14 1.19 8.69 -13.93
CA VAL A 14 0.17 8.26 -14.88
C VAL A 14 -1.18 8.67 -14.28
N PRO A 15 -1.98 9.53 -14.94
CA PRO A 15 -3.27 9.95 -14.40
C PRO A 15 -4.10 8.73 -13.97
N HIS A 16 -4.72 8.83 -12.80
CA HIS A 16 -5.51 7.76 -12.17
C HIS A 16 -4.73 6.48 -11.76
N TYR A 17 -3.39 6.51 -11.75
CA TYR A 17 -2.54 5.46 -11.20
C TYR A 17 -1.96 5.88 -9.84
N TYR A 18 -2.39 5.21 -8.77
CA TYR A 18 -1.91 5.47 -7.40
C TYR A 18 -0.90 4.43 -6.92
N GLY A 19 -0.34 3.64 -7.84
CA GLY A 19 0.55 2.56 -7.47
C GLY A 19 1.87 3.03 -6.85
N ASN A 20 2.36 4.22 -7.20
CA ASN A 20 3.56 4.76 -6.54
C ASN A 20 3.34 4.94 -5.02
N ILE A 21 2.14 5.39 -4.63
CA ILE A 21 1.78 5.56 -3.23
C ILE A 21 1.70 4.20 -2.54
N VAL A 22 1.04 3.21 -3.14
CA VAL A 22 0.94 1.85 -2.59
C VAL A 22 2.32 1.22 -2.42
N ARG A 23 3.23 1.41 -3.38
CA ARG A 23 4.63 0.96 -3.30
C ARG A 23 5.32 1.51 -2.06
N GLN A 24 5.21 2.82 -1.85
CA GLN A 24 5.80 3.47 -0.67
C GLN A 24 5.16 2.96 0.63
N LEU A 25 3.84 2.82 0.67
CA LEU A 25 3.13 2.30 1.84
C LEU A 25 3.54 0.87 2.19
N PHE A 26 3.77 -0.01 1.21
CA PHE A 26 4.26 -1.37 1.45
C PHE A 26 5.71 -1.41 1.94
N VAL A 27 6.58 -0.55 1.41
CA VAL A 27 7.95 -0.42 1.92
C VAL A 27 7.95 0.11 3.35
N ILE A 28 7.14 1.12 3.65
CA ILE A 28 6.96 1.66 5.01
C ILE A 28 6.40 0.58 5.93
N ALA A 29 5.36 -0.15 5.53
CA ALA A 29 4.79 -1.23 6.31
C ALA A 29 5.82 -2.31 6.62
N ALA A 30 6.59 -2.76 5.63
CA ALA A 30 7.65 -3.75 5.82
C ALA A 30 8.73 -3.23 6.79
N ALA A 31 9.15 -1.98 6.65
CA ALA A 31 10.11 -1.36 7.57
C ALA A 31 9.55 -1.31 8.99
N VAL A 32 8.33 -0.80 9.18
CA VAL A 32 7.67 -0.74 10.49
C VAL A 32 7.56 -2.14 11.08
N MET A 33 7.10 -3.15 10.32
CA MET A 33 7.03 -4.55 10.77
C MET A 33 8.40 -5.05 11.26
N SER A 34 9.48 -4.82 10.51
CA SER A 34 10.83 -5.27 10.90
C SER A 34 11.40 -4.52 12.11
N PHE A 35 11.27 -3.20 12.16
CA PHE A 35 11.79 -2.38 13.26
C PHE A 35 11.00 -2.57 14.56
N THR A 36 9.72 -2.91 14.45
CA THR A 36 8.85 -3.12 15.61
C THR A 36 8.90 -4.54 16.14
N ALA A 37 9.53 -5.48 15.42
CA ALA A 37 9.64 -6.88 15.83
C ALA A 37 10.11 -7.05 17.29
N PRO A 38 11.15 -6.35 17.79
CA PRO A 38 11.64 -6.53 19.16
C PRO A 38 10.63 -6.11 20.25
N PHE A 39 9.62 -5.30 19.91
CA PHE A 39 8.63 -4.81 20.87
C PHE A 39 7.52 -5.83 21.18
N TYR A 40 7.44 -6.93 20.44
CA TYR A 40 6.47 -8.01 20.69
C TYR A 40 6.98 -8.99 21.78
N THR A 41 7.41 -8.49 22.94
CA THR A 41 8.25 -9.23 23.90
C THR A 41 7.66 -10.57 24.34
N ASN A 42 6.34 -10.66 24.53
CA ASN A 42 5.69 -11.87 25.04
C ASN A 42 5.21 -12.81 23.93
N ASN A 43 5.06 -12.29 22.70
CA ASN A 43 4.50 -13.02 21.55
C ASN A 43 5.51 -13.18 20.41
N LEU A 44 6.78 -12.83 20.64
CA LEU A 44 7.80 -12.73 19.60
C LEU A 44 7.94 -14.02 18.79
N ARG A 45 7.88 -15.18 19.44
CA ARG A 45 8.02 -16.48 18.77
C ARG A 45 6.88 -16.77 17.79
N ILE A 46 5.67 -16.30 18.10
CA ILE A 46 4.48 -16.46 17.25
C ILE A 46 4.47 -15.38 16.17
N ALA A 47 4.79 -14.12 16.53
CA ALA A 47 4.73 -12.98 15.61
C ALA A 47 5.89 -12.96 14.60
N LEU A 48 7.08 -13.44 14.94
CA LEU A 48 8.29 -13.35 14.11
C LEU A 48 8.12 -13.92 12.69
N PRO A 49 7.61 -15.15 12.49
CA PRO A 49 7.39 -15.69 11.15
C PRO A 49 6.46 -14.81 10.33
N PHE A 50 5.38 -14.28 10.91
CA PHE A 50 4.44 -13.40 10.21
C PHE A 50 5.08 -12.05 9.87
N VAL A 51 5.86 -11.49 10.78
CA VAL A 51 6.58 -10.22 10.57
C VAL A 51 7.59 -10.36 9.43
N VAL A 52 8.42 -11.40 9.45
CA VAL A 52 9.48 -11.60 8.44
C VAL A 52 8.88 -11.99 7.09
N LEU A 53 8.00 -13.00 7.04
CA LEU A 53 7.38 -13.43 5.80
C LEU A 53 6.47 -12.35 5.22
N GLY A 54 5.70 -11.66 6.08
CA GLY A 54 4.86 -10.54 5.68
C GLY A 54 5.69 -9.42 5.08
N ALA A 55 6.76 -8.98 5.75
CA ALA A 55 7.65 -7.94 5.22
C ALA A 55 8.26 -8.34 3.86
N LEU A 56 8.73 -9.58 3.71
CA LEU A 56 9.27 -10.09 2.45
C LEU A 56 8.21 -10.08 1.33
N VAL A 57 7.00 -10.56 1.60
CA VAL A 57 5.89 -10.56 0.64
C VAL A 57 5.55 -9.13 0.22
N LEU A 58 5.47 -8.19 1.16
CA LEU A 58 5.17 -6.78 0.84
C LEU A 58 6.24 -6.15 -0.02
N ILE A 59 7.52 -6.37 0.29
CA ILE A 59 8.63 -5.87 -0.53
C ILE A 59 8.61 -6.49 -1.92
N ALA A 60 8.34 -7.79 -2.04
CA ALA A 60 8.20 -8.45 -3.33
C ALA A 60 7.06 -7.83 -4.16
N VAL A 61 5.87 -7.68 -3.58
CA VAL A 61 4.72 -7.06 -4.25
C VAL A 61 5.04 -5.61 -4.65
N ALA A 62 5.66 -4.83 -3.75
CA ALA A 62 6.09 -3.47 -4.00
C ALA A 62 7.10 -3.36 -5.16
N ALA A 63 8.04 -4.31 -5.26
CA ALA A 63 9.03 -4.36 -6.33
C ALA A 63 8.42 -4.69 -7.69
N PHE A 64 7.36 -5.52 -7.73
CA PHE A 64 6.66 -5.85 -8.96
C PHE A 64 5.65 -4.79 -9.43
N MET A 65 5.41 -3.75 -8.64
CA MET A 65 4.42 -2.73 -8.95
C MET A 65 4.70 -2.03 -10.28
N ASN A 66 3.75 -2.16 -11.20
CA ASN A 66 3.87 -1.61 -12.55
C ASN A 66 2.52 -1.11 -13.07
N PRO A 67 2.44 0.09 -13.68
CA PRO A 67 1.20 0.64 -14.24
C PRO A 67 0.60 -0.15 -15.40
N ARG A 68 1.33 -1.12 -15.97
CA ARG A 68 0.84 -1.96 -17.08
C ARG A 68 0.25 -3.30 -16.63
N LYS A 69 0.48 -3.71 -15.38
CA LYS A 69 0.12 -5.07 -14.91
C LYS A 69 -1.04 -5.02 -13.90
N LYS A 70 -2.27 -5.17 -14.39
CA LYS A 70 -3.50 -5.24 -13.55
C LYS A 70 -3.38 -6.29 -12.43
N ASN A 71 -2.78 -7.44 -12.72
CA ASN A 71 -2.64 -8.54 -11.75
C ASN A 71 -1.84 -8.13 -10.51
N VAL A 72 -0.83 -7.26 -10.67
CA VAL A 72 -0.03 -6.78 -9.54
C VAL A 72 -0.83 -5.81 -8.68
N VAL A 73 -1.70 -4.99 -9.29
CA VAL A 73 -2.62 -4.11 -8.56
C VAL A 73 -3.64 -4.92 -7.76
N ILE A 74 -4.18 -5.99 -8.34
CA ILE A 74 -5.07 -6.92 -7.63
C ILE A 74 -4.33 -7.59 -6.47
N ALA A 75 -3.12 -8.11 -6.70
CA ALA A 75 -2.30 -8.71 -5.64
C ALA A 75 -1.99 -7.70 -4.52
N SER A 76 -1.76 -6.43 -4.87
CA SER A 76 -1.57 -5.35 -3.89
C SER A 76 -2.84 -5.10 -3.07
N ALA A 77 -4.01 -5.03 -3.71
CA ALA A 77 -5.28 -4.89 -2.99
C ALA A 77 -5.52 -6.08 -2.03
N ILE A 78 -5.26 -7.31 -2.47
CA ILE A 78 -5.39 -8.50 -1.63
C ILE A 78 -4.41 -8.45 -0.45
N ALA A 79 -3.13 -8.20 -0.72
CA ALA A 79 -2.11 -8.12 0.33
C ALA A 79 -2.43 -7.03 1.36
N ALA A 80 -2.87 -5.86 0.90
CA ALA A 80 -3.28 -4.76 1.78
C ALA A 80 -4.53 -5.11 2.59
N GLY A 81 -5.54 -5.72 1.98
CA GLY A 81 -6.77 -6.12 2.68
C GLY A 81 -6.49 -7.20 3.73
N VAL A 82 -5.70 -8.22 3.40
CA VAL A 82 -5.30 -9.27 4.34
C VAL A 82 -4.46 -8.69 5.49
N GLY A 83 -3.49 -7.83 5.18
CA GLY A 83 -2.67 -7.16 6.19
C GLY A 83 -3.52 -6.31 7.15
N MET A 84 -4.46 -5.52 6.62
CA MET A 84 -5.40 -4.73 7.43
C MET A 84 -6.20 -5.62 8.36
N LEU A 85 -6.80 -6.70 7.83
CA LEU A 85 -7.63 -7.61 8.63
C LEU A 85 -6.83 -8.27 9.75
N ILE A 86 -5.62 -8.76 9.46
CA ILE A 86 -4.77 -9.40 10.48
C ILE A 86 -4.41 -8.41 11.58
N TYR A 87 -3.87 -7.25 11.24
CA TYR A 87 -3.38 -6.29 12.23
C TYR A 87 -4.51 -5.64 13.04
N GLU A 88 -5.64 -5.30 12.41
CA GLU A 88 -6.80 -4.77 13.14
C GLU A 88 -7.40 -5.83 14.06
N THR A 89 -7.56 -7.07 13.58
CA THR A 89 -8.08 -8.18 14.41
C THR A 89 -7.16 -8.40 15.61
N TRP A 90 -5.85 -8.46 15.39
CA TRP A 90 -4.89 -8.64 16.49
C TRP A 90 -4.85 -7.46 17.46
N ALA A 91 -5.06 -6.23 16.99
CA ALA A 91 -5.14 -5.07 17.87
C ALA A 91 -6.37 -5.15 18.80
N LEU A 92 -7.53 -5.55 18.25
CA LEU A 92 -8.78 -5.60 18.99
C LEU A 92 -8.89 -6.84 19.91
N PHE A 93 -8.45 -8.01 19.44
CA PHE A 93 -8.52 -9.25 20.23
C PHE A 93 -7.58 -9.22 21.44
N ASP A 94 -6.35 -8.74 21.25
CA ASP A 94 -5.36 -8.69 22.32
C ASP A 94 -5.43 -7.38 23.11
N TYR A 95 -6.45 -6.52 22.92
CA TYR A 95 -6.50 -5.19 23.55
C TYR A 95 -6.30 -5.23 25.08
N LYS A 96 -6.83 -6.26 25.76
CA LYS A 96 -6.70 -6.42 27.22
C LYS A 96 -5.43 -7.15 27.67
N MET A 97 -4.76 -7.86 26.76
CA MET A 97 -3.59 -8.70 27.07
C MET A 97 -2.27 -8.14 26.50
N SER A 98 -2.36 -7.23 25.55
CA SER A 98 -1.23 -6.56 24.91
C SER A 98 -0.75 -5.37 25.74
N THR A 99 0.53 -5.03 25.57
CA THR A 99 1.04 -3.76 26.07
C THR A 99 0.53 -2.62 25.19
N TRP A 100 0.53 -1.40 25.72
CA TRP A 100 0.09 -0.21 24.99
C TRP A 100 0.92 0.01 23.72
N GLU A 101 2.21 -0.32 23.75
CA GLU A 101 3.11 -0.24 22.61
C GLU A 101 2.70 -1.24 21.52
N GLU A 102 2.46 -2.51 21.86
CA GLU A 102 2.01 -3.51 20.88
C GLU A 102 0.69 -3.10 20.23
N PHE A 103 -0.27 -2.61 21.01
CA PHE A 103 -1.55 -2.13 20.50
C PHE A 103 -1.37 -0.99 19.50
N ILE A 104 -0.62 0.05 19.87
CA ILE A 104 -0.37 1.21 18.99
C ILE A 104 0.32 0.77 17.69
N LEU A 105 1.32 -0.10 17.76
CA LEU A 105 2.07 -0.55 16.59
C LEU A 105 1.20 -1.35 15.62
N ARG A 106 0.34 -2.24 16.15
CA ARG A 106 -0.64 -2.97 15.34
C ARG A 106 -1.65 -2.02 14.71
N GLN A 107 -2.12 -1.02 15.46
CA GLN A 107 -3.07 -0.04 14.96
C GLN A 107 -2.47 0.83 13.83
N ILE A 108 -1.22 1.30 13.99
CA ILE A 108 -0.50 2.04 12.96
C ILE A 108 -0.39 1.20 11.68
N LEU A 109 0.00 -0.08 11.81
CA LEU A 109 0.09 -0.98 10.65
C LEU A 109 -1.28 -1.20 9.99
N ALA A 110 -2.35 -1.38 10.77
CA ALA A 110 -3.70 -1.48 10.24
C ALA A 110 -4.10 -0.25 9.41
N PHE A 111 -3.80 0.96 9.88
CA PHE A 111 -4.04 2.20 9.14
C PHE A 111 -3.20 2.32 7.85
N VAL A 112 -1.93 1.90 7.89
CA VAL A 112 -1.07 1.87 6.70
C VAL A 112 -1.64 0.91 5.66
N PHE A 113 -2.06 -0.30 6.07
CA PHE A 113 -2.68 -1.27 5.18
C PHE A 113 -4.04 -0.82 4.65
N MET A 114 -4.86 -0.19 5.48
CA MET A 114 -6.14 0.39 5.05
C MET A 114 -5.92 1.47 3.98
N SER A 115 -4.91 2.33 4.16
CA SER A 115 -4.53 3.34 3.17
C SER A 115 -4.04 2.69 1.86
N ALA A 116 -3.19 1.67 1.97
CA ALA A 116 -2.70 0.93 0.80
C ALA A 116 -3.83 0.22 0.05
N PHE A 117 -4.82 -0.32 0.78
CA PHE A 117 -6.02 -0.93 0.22
C PHE A 117 -6.84 0.09 -0.56
N TYR A 118 -7.11 1.26 0.04
CA TYR A 118 -7.85 2.34 -0.61
C TYR A 118 -7.21 2.77 -1.94
N PHE A 119 -5.90 3.05 -1.95
CA PHE A 119 -5.21 3.45 -3.18
C PHE A 119 -5.10 2.33 -4.21
N SER A 120 -4.96 1.08 -3.76
CA SER A 120 -5.00 -0.09 -4.65
C SER A 120 -6.36 -0.22 -5.32
N MET A 121 -7.46 -0.06 -4.58
CA MET A 121 -8.82 -0.07 -5.12
C MET A 121 -9.08 1.10 -6.06
N LYS A 122 -8.57 2.29 -5.75
CA LYS A 122 -8.67 3.46 -6.64
C LYS A 122 -7.98 3.21 -7.99
N THR A 123 -6.81 2.57 -7.95
CA THR A 123 -6.07 2.17 -9.16
C THR A 123 -6.80 1.06 -9.91
N LEU A 124 -7.34 0.06 -9.19
CA LEU A 124 -8.13 -1.02 -9.79
C LEU A 124 -9.39 -0.50 -10.47
N ARG A 125 -10.09 0.46 -9.85
CA ARG A 125 -11.25 1.14 -10.46
C ARG A 125 -10.86 1.83 -11.76
N ALA A 126 -9.71 2.50 -11.82
CA ALA A 126 -9.22 3.11 -13.05
C ALA A 126 -8.93 2.06 -14.14
N PHE A 127 -8.41 0.88 -13.77
CA PHE A 127 -8.25 -0.25 -14.70
C PHE A 127 -9.59 -0.75 -15.24
N VAL A 128 -10.59 -0.91 -14.37
CA VAL A 128 -11.94 -1.39 -14.74
C VAL A 128 -12.64 -0.40 -15.66
N LEU A 129 -12.49 0.90 -15.40
CA LEU A 129 -13.09 1.97 -16.22
C LEU A 129 -12.28 2.30 -17.48
N GLY A 130 -11.09 1.73 -17.68
CA GLY A 130 -10.23 2.05 -18.81
C GLY A 130 -9.75 3.52 -18.84
N THR A 131 -9.72 4.19 -17.68
CA THR A 131 -9.37 5.62 -17.55
C THR A 131 -7.92 5.85 -17.15
N ILE A 132 -7.11 4.78 -17.06
CA ILE A 132 -5.68 4.88 -16.76
C ILE A 132 -4.97 5.67 -17.85
N GLY A 133 -4.26 6.71 -17.44
CA GLY A 133 -3.53 7.58 -18.36
C GLY A 133 -4.39 8.63 -19.05
N LYS A 134 -5.73 8.53 -19.00
CA LYS A 134 -6.62 9.58 -19.51
C LYS A 134 -6.62 10.76 -18.55
N ARG A 135 -6.33 11.95 -19.07
CA ARG A 135 -6.59 13.22 -18.37
C ARG A 135 -8.05 13.57 -18.62
N ALA A 136 -8.74 14.10 -17.61
CA ALA A 136 -10.05 14.68 -17.85
C ALA A 136 -9.85 15.89 -18.77
N GLU A 137 -10.24 15.76 -20.04
CA GLU A 137 -10.30 16.90 -20.95
C GLU A 137 -11.59 17.67 -20.64
N ALA A 138 -11.45 18.97 -20.39
CA ALA A 138 -12.60 19.86 -20.16
C ALA A 138 -13.43 19.91 -21.46
N GLY A 139 -14.56 19.20 -21.48
CA GLY A 139 -15.47 19.10 -22.63
C GLY A 139 -16.08 17.72 -22.86
N GLU A 140 -15.62 16.66 -22.16
CA GLU A 140 -16.13 15.29 -22.37
C GLU A 140 -17.56 15.06 -21.85
N PHE A 141 -18.12 16.00 -21.08
CA PHE A 141 -19.48 15.94 -20.52
C PHE A 141 -20.47 16.91 -21.18
N ASP A 142 -20.05 17.74 -22.14
CA ASP A 142 -20.94 18.73 -22.78
C ASP A 142 -21.74 18.16 -23.97
N ASN A 143 -21.53 16.87 -24.32
CA ASN A 143 -22.19 16.19 -25.45
C ASN A 143 -22.94 14.92 -25.01
N GLN A 144 -23.73 14.98 -23.94
CA GLN A 144 -24.74 13.96 -23.62
C GLN A 144 -26.13 14.57 -23.58
#